data_AF-D7G4P0-F1
#
_entry.id   AF-D7G4P0-F1
#
_cell.length_a   1.000
_cell.length_b   1.000
_cell.length_c   1.000
_cell.angle_alpha   90.00
_cell.angle_beta   90.00
_cell.angle_gamma   90.00
#
_symmetry.space_group_name_H-M   'P 1'
#
loop_
_entity.id
_entity.type
_entity.pdbx_description
1 polymer ?
#
loop_
_entity_poly.entity_id
_entity_poly.type
_entity_poly.pdbx_seq_one_letter_code
_entity_poly.pdbx_strand_id
1 'polypeptide(L)'
;MTTAVCEGLCANYAYYGTQYGTECWCDEGTADYAQNGLAVCDYECAGSTDGEFCGGFDAMSIRQHEVDTNPDNYLGCFSDPADNRIFELVTSSDDMTEEVCSGHCSAYPYYGTQYSTECWCGDGETAYDTNGASEECVMPCAGDASEICGGPYSMSVYQNDVEIPVDPAYRGCYSDPGTNRVFVQDASSDEMTADQCATQCADSAFYGTQYSSQCWCGDINAPYSVNGEEFHLRYDRRGTSQTLGAIH
;
A
#
# COMPACT_ATOMS: atom_id res chain seq x y z
N MET A 1 -29.56 -5.58 12.13
CA MET A 1 -28.24 -6.08 12.55
C MET A 1 -27.74 -7.02 11.48
N THR A 2 -26.50 -6.84 11.01
CA THR A 2 -25.74 -7.79 10.15
C THR A 2 -24.48 -8.19 10.91
N THR A 3 -23.76 -9.21 10.46
CA THR A 3 -22.51 -9.56 11.14
C THR A 3 -21.42 -8.51 10.95
N ALA A 4 -21.31 -7.89 9.78
CA ALA A 4 -20.40 -6.77 9.52
C ALA A 4 -20.71 -5.54 10.40
N VAL A 5 -21.99 -5.26 10.68
CA VAL A 5 -22.36 -4.20 11.63
C VAL A 5 -21.93 -4.58 13.05
N CYS A 6 -22.05 -5.85 13.43
CA CYS A 6 -21.63 -6.31 14.76
C CYS A 6 -20.10 -6.29 14.91
N GLU A 7 -19.37 -6.70 13.88
CA GLU A 7 -17.91 -6.60 13.77
C GLU A 7 -17.42 -5.17 14.00
N GLY A 8 -18.00 -4.19 13.27
CA GLY A 8 -17.65 -2.78 13.44
C GLY A 8 -17.99 -2.21 14.82
N LEU A 9 -19.08 -2.68 15.46
CA LEU A 9 -19.42 -2.29 16.84
C LEU A 9 -18.44 -2.87 17.87
N CYS A 10 -17.84 -4.02 17.56
CA CYS A 10 -16.92 -4.74 18.43
C CYS A 10 -15.46 -4.60 17.98
N ALA A 11 -15.09 -3.55 17.24
CA ALA A 11 -13.75 -3.40 16.65
C ALA A 11 -12.58 -3.42 17.64
N ASN A 12 -12.83 -3.12 18.93
CA ASN A 12 -11.80 -3.14 19.99
C ASN A 12 -11.81 -4.43 20.84
N TYR A 13 -12.50 -5.47 20.40
CA TYR A 13 -12.61 -6.75 21.10
C TYR A 13 -12.01 -7.86 20.23
N ALA A 14 -11.51 -8.93 20.84
CA ALA A 14 -10.94 -10.06 20.08
C ALA A 14 -12.01 -10.87 19.34
N TYR A 15 -13.23 -10.91 19.87
CA TYR A 15 -14.35 -11.67 19.31
C TYR A 15 -15.62 -10.82 19.29
N TYR A 16 -16.50 -11.15 18.34
CA TYR A 16 -17.85 -10.63 18.28
C TYR A 16 -18.85 -11.75 18.01
N GLY A 17 -20.08 -11.58 18.48
CA GLY A 17 -21.10 -12.61 18.43
C GLY A 17 -22.48 -12.05 18.15
N THR A 18 -23.26 -12.75 17.33
CA THR A 18 -24.64 -12.36 17.02
C THR A 18 -25.64 -13.37 17.57
N GLN A 19 -26.74 -12.87 18.14
CA GLN A 19 -27.82 -13.67 18.73
C GLN A 19 -29.20 -13.16 18.31
N TYR A 20 -30.19 -14.07 18.25
CA TYR A 20 -31.60 -13.75 17.96
C TYR A 20 -31.85 -12.93 16.67
N GLY A 21 -30.92 -12.93 15.71
CA GLY A 21 -31.03 -12.13 14.48
C GLY A 21 -30.80 -10.62 14.66
N THR A 22 -30.68 -10.12 15.89
CA THR A 22 -30.77 -8.68 16.20
C THR A 22 -29.72 -8.18 17.20
N GLU A 23 -29.15 -9.07 17.98
CA GLU A 23 -28.24 -8.72 19.07
C GLU A 23 -26.78 -8.90 18.64
N CYS A 24 -25.92 -8.08 19.24
CA CYS A 24 -24.49 -8.09 19.03
C CYS A 24 -23.78 -8.08 20.39
N TRP A 25 -22.75 -8.90 20.52
CA TRP A 25 -22.00 -9.16 21.74
C TRP A 25 -20.50 -9.06 21.43
N CYS A 26 -19.72 -8.47 22.32
CA CYS A 26 -18.27 -8.34 22.15
C CYS A 26 -17.53 -9.02 23.32
N ASP A 27 -16.38 -9.62 23.06
CA ASP A 27 -15.60 -10.34 24.07
C ASP A 27 -14.09 -10.23 23.84
N GLU A 28 -13.35 -10.16 24.95
CA GLU A 28 -11.88 -9.99 24.98
C GLU A 28 -11.10 -11.30 24.69
N GLY A 29 -11.79 -12.41 24.38
CA GLY A 29 -11.15 -13.69 24.03
C GLY A 29 -10.78 -14.57 25.23
N THR A 30 -11.42 -14.37 26.38
CA THR A 30 -11.17 -15.18 27.59
C THR A 30 -12.21 -16.26 27.81
N ALA A 31 -13.29 -16.26 27.03
CA ALA A 31 -14.39 -17.22 27.15
C ALA A 31 -14.09 -18.52 26.39
N ASP A 32 -14.32 -19.67 27.05
CA ASP A 32 -14.38 -20.96 26.38
C ASP A 32 -15.77 -21.14 25.75
N TYR A 33 -15.90 -20.75 24.48
CA TYR A 33 -17.16 -20.86 23.73
C TYR A 33 -17.58 -22.29 23.46
N ALA A 34 -16.65 -23.25 23.48
CA ALA A 34 -16.94 -24.65 23.19
C ALA A 34 -17.52 -25.39 24.41
N GLN A 35 -17.42 -24.83 25.62
CA GLN A 35 -17.87 -25.47 26.86
C GLN A 35 -19.34 -25.90 26.87
N ASN A 36 -20.19 -25.19 26.10
CA ASN A 36 -21.63 -25.42 26.04
C ASN A 36 -22.06 -26.32 24.86
N GLY A 37 -21.11 -26.83 24.07
CA GLY A 37 -21.37 -27.66 22.90
C GLY A 37 -21.87 -26.89 21.68
N LEU A 38 -22.14 -27.61 20.59
CA LEU A 38 -22.65 -27.02 19.35
C LEU A 38 -24.16 -26.73 19.45
N ALA A 39 -24.56 -25.56 18.97
CA ALA A 39 -25.95 -25.14 18.84
C ALA A 39 -26.32 -24.90 17.37
N VAL A 40 -27.62 -24.78 17.08
CA VAL A 40 -28.11 -24.43 15.75
C VAL A 40 -28.23 -22.91 15.65
N CYS A 41 -27.52 -22.33 14.69
CA CYS A 41 -27.55 -20.89 14.40
C CYS A 41 -28.17 -20.65 13.01
N ASP A 42 -29.50 -20.70 12.92
CA ASP A 42 -30.27 -20.60 11.68
C ASP A 42 -31.20 -19.38 11.64
N TYR A 43 -31.06 -18.42 12.56
CA TYR A 43 -31.86 -17.20 12.55
C TYR A 43 -31.24 -16.17 11.61
N GLU A 44 -32.02 -15.67 10.66
CA GLU A 44 -31.55 -14.65 9.72
C GLU A 44 -31.25 -13.32 10.43
N CYS A 45 -30.20 -12.66 9.97
CA CYS A 45 -29.84 -11.31 10.38
C CYS A 45 -30.91 -10.30 9.97
N ALA A 46 -31.50 -9.58 10.92
CA ALA A 46 -32.58 -8.63 10.64
C ALA A 46 -32.19 -7.46 9.73
N GLY A 47 -30.88 -7.20 9.57
CA GLY A 47 -30.34 -6.17 8.67
C GLY A 47 -29.84 -6.70 7.33
N SER A 48 -29.94 -8.01 7.07
CA SER A 48 -29.44 -8.63 5.85
C SER A 48 -30.59 -9.11 4.97
N THR A 49 -30.41 -9.02 3.65
CA THR A 49 -31.32 -9.60 2.66
C THR A 49 -30.75 -10.85 1.99
N ASP A 50 -29.53 -11.24 2.35
CA ASP A 50 -28.72 -12.21 1.59
C ASP A 50 -28.69 -13.59 2.25
N GLY A 51 -29.59 -13.85 3.20
CA GLY A 51 -29.67 -15.12 3.93
C GLY A 51 -28.56 -15.34 4.95
N GLU A 52 -27.97 -14.25 5.46
CA GLU A 52 -26.97 -14.27 6.50
C GLU A 52 -27.57 -14.73 7.85
N PHE A 53 -26.88 -15.59 8.60
CA PHE A 53 -27.33 -16.08 9.90
C PHE A 53 -26.68 -15.33 11.08
N CYS A 54 -27.50 -14.91 12.04
CA CYS A 54 -27.15 -14.14 13.22
C CYS A 54 -27.59 -14.85 14.52
N GLY A 55 -27.11 -16.08 14.71
CA GLY A 55 -27.38 -16.90 15.89
C GLY A 55 -28.67 -17.72 15.80
N GLY A 56 -29.26 -18.03 16.95
CA GLY A 56 -30.46 -18.83 17.14
C GLY A 56 -31.04 -18.66 18.55
N PHE A 57 -32.01 -19.49 18.92
CA PHE A 57 -32.59 -19.47 20.27
C PHE A 57 -31.55 -19.93 21.31
N ASP A 58 -31.13 -19.02 22.20
CA ASP A 58 -30.02 -19.24 23.14
C ASP A 58 -28.72 -19.71 22.46
N ALA A 59 -28.56 -19.42 21.17
CA ALA A 59 -27.44 -19.85 20.35
C ALA A 59 -26.78 -18.63 19.70
N MET A 60 -25.47 -18.47 19.91
CA MET A 60 -24.73 -17.32 19.40
C MET A 60 -23.79 -17.76 18.29
N SER A 61 -23.84 -17.08 17.15
CA SER A 61 -22.80 -17.21 16.12
C SER A 61 -21.60 -16.37 16.58
N ILE A 62 -20.55 -17.02 17.07
CA ILE A 62 -19.29 -16.37 17.45
C ILE A 62 -18.39 -16.26 16.22
N ARG A 63 -17.76 -15.11 16.06
CA ARG A 63 -16.72 -14.83 15.09
C ARG A 63 -15.54 -14.20 15.82
N GLN A 64 -14.34 -14.61 15.45
CA GLN A 64 -13.15 -13.87 15.81
C GLN A 64 -13.08 -12.69 14.85
N HIS A 65 -12.57 -11.54 15.31
CA HIS A 65 -11.93 -10.66 14.31
C HIS A 65 -10.86 -11.49 13.62
N GLU A 66 -10.73 -11.36 12.31
CA GLU A 66 -9.54 -11.91 11.67
C GLU A 66 -8.36 -11.20 12.34
N VAL A 67 -7.71 -11.88 13.30
CA VAL A 67 -6.38 -11.48 13.74
C VAL A 67 -5.60 -11.62 12.48
N ASP A 68 -5.18 -10.48 11.95
CA ASP A 68 -4.54 -10.36 10.66
C ASP A 68 -3.21 -11.11 10.74
N THR A 69 -3.29 -12.42 10.56
CA THR A 69 -2.16 -13.35 10.61
C THR A 69 -1.65 -13.63 9.20
N ASN A 70 -2.22 -12.94 8.21
CA ASN A 70 -1.69 -12.75 6.88
C ASN A 70 -2.53 -11.62 6.22
N PRO A 71 -2.04 -10.37 6.22
CA PRO A 71 -2.75 -9.29 5.55
C PRO A 71 -2.76 -9.64 4.07
N ASP A 72 -3.89 -9.46 3.40
CA ASP A 72 -4.04 -9.64 1.94
C ASP A 72 -3.01 -8.82 1.12
N ASN A 73 -2.26 -7.96 1.81
CA ASN A 73 -1.20 -7.09 1.35
C ASN A 73 0.23 -7.59 1.57
N TYR A 74 0.52 -8.64 2.37
CA TYR A 74 1.90 -9.12 2.55
C TYR A 74 2.42 -9.84 1.31
N LEU A 75 3.48 -9.29 0.70
CA LEU A 75 4.08 -9.80 -0.54
C LEU A 75 5.23 -10.76 -0.28
N GLY A 76 5.81 -10.72 0.92
CA GLY A 76 6.86 -11.63 1.35
C GLY A 76 8.04 -10.93 2.02
N CYS A 77 9.04 -11.75 2.35
CA CYS A 77 10.30 -11.31 2.94
C CYS A 77 11.38 -11.29 1.87
N PHE A 78 12.10 -10.17 1.75
CA PHE A 78 13.10 -9.97 0.71
C PHE A 78 14.42 -9.48 1.30
N SER A 79 15.53 -9.85 0.65
CA SER A 79 16.85 -9.38 1.03
C SER A 79 17.00 -7.88 0.73
N ASP A 80 17.55 -7.12 1.67
CA ASP A 80 17.70 -5.66 1.55
C ASP A 80 19.05 -5.21 2.13
N PRO A 81 20.17 -5.54 1.46
CA PRO A 81 21.51 -5.20 1.93
C PRO A 81 21.76 -3.69 1.85
N ALA A 82 22.62 -3.19 2.75
CA ALA A 82 22.88 -1.76 2.91
C ALA A 82 23.35 -1.04 1.64
N ASP A 83 24.00 -1.75 0.71
CA ASP A 83 24.55 -1.24 -0.54
C ASP A 83 23.63 -1.43 -1.75
N ASN A 84 22.48 -2.09 -1.58
CA ASN A 84 21.49 -2.28 -2.64
C ASN A 84 20.06 -2.34 -2.08
N ARG A 85 19.58 -1.19 -1.60
CA ARG A 85 18.26 -1.07 -0.97
C ARG A 85 17.11 -1.24 -1.97
N ILE A 86 16.04 -1.91 -1.57
CA ILE A 86 14.84 -2.11 -2.40
C ILE A 86 13.89 -0.91 -2.35
N PHE A 87 13.81 -0.21 -1.21
CA PHE A 87 12.93 0.95 -0.97
C PHE A 87 13.70 2.12 -0.32
N GLU A 88 13.07 3.28 -0.21
CA GLU A 88 13.61 4.48 0.46
C GLU A 88 13.16 4.52 1.93
N LEU A 89 14.10 4.75 2.87
CA LEU A 89 13.79 4.88 4.30
C LEU A 89 13.08 6.22 4.53
N VAL A 90 11.86 6.18 5.06
CA VAL A 90 11.08 7.41 5.33
C VAL A 90 11.04 7.78 6.81
N THR A 91 11.07 6.81 7.71
CA THR A 91 11.05 7.07 9.15
C THR A 91 11.54 5.85 9.95
N SER A 92 11.87 6.09 11.23
CA SER A 92 12.15 5.06 12.23
C SER A 92 11.51 5.47 13.55
N SER A 93 10.84 4.52 14.22
CA SER A 93 10.08 4.76 15.46
C SER A 93 10.12 3.56 16.40
N ASP A 94 10.16 3.83 17.71
CA ASP A 94 9.96 2.80 18.74
C ASP A 94 8.49 2.34 18.85
N ASP A 95 7.56 3.11 18.26
CA ASP A 95 6.13 2.79 18.19
C ASP A 95 5.74 2.19 16.81
N MET A 96 6.70 1.62 16.07
CA MET A 96 6.44 1.11 14.72
C MET A 96 5.52 -0.13 14.72
N THR A 97 4.51 -0.12 13.86
CA THR A 97 3.64 -1.25 13.47
C THR A 97 3.52 -1.30 11.95
N GLU A 98 2.94 -2.35 11.39
CA GLU A 98 2.65 -2.45 9.96
C GLU A 98 1.77 -1.29 9.47
N GLU A 99 0.73 -0.93 10.25
CA GLU A 99 -0.21 0.16 9.93
C GLU A 99 0.43 1.53 10.03
N VAL A 100 1.31 1.74 11.02
CA VAL A 100 2.08 2.98 11.15
C VAL A 100 2.93 3.18 9.90
N CYS A 101 3.60 2.12 9.43
CA CYS A 101 4.40 2.22 8.21
C CYS A 101 3.54 2.44 6.97
N SER A 102 2.47 1.67 6.80
CA SER A 102 1.48 1.86 5.72
C SER A 102 0.98 3.31 5.64
N GLY A 103 0.64 3.91 6.79
CA GLY A 103 0.19 5.30 6.89
C GLY A 103 1.26 6.31 6.47
N HIS A 104 2.52 6.09 6.84
CA HIS A 104 3.64 6.92 6.36
C HIS A 104 3.87 6.78 4.85
N CYS A 105 3.57 5.61 4.29
CA CYS A 105 3.72 5.28 2.88
C CYS A 105 2.40 5.38 2.09
N SER A 106 1.39 6.12 2.56
CA SER A 106 0.06 6.15 1.93
C SER A 106 0.04 6.67 0.49
N ALA A 107 1.10 7.35 0.05
CA ALA A 107 1.28 7.84 -1.32
C ALA A 107 2.05 6.85 -2.22
N TYR A 108 2.46 5.71 -1.69
CA TYR A 108 3.32 4.73 -2.34
C TYR A 108 2.60 3.39 -2.46
N PRO A 109 2.64 2.72 -3.63
CA PRO A 109 1.96 1.44 -3.86
C PRO A 109 2.53 0.30 -3.00
N TYR A 110 3.76 0.44 -2.50
CA TYR A 110 4.39 -0.53 -1.62
C TYR A 110 5.00 0.14 -0.41
N TYR A 111 5.04 -0.61 0.69
CA TYR A 111 5.80 -0.25 1.88
C TYR A 111 6.53 -1.47 2.41
N GLY A 112 7.52 -1.24 3.25
CA GLY A 112 8.24 -2.31 3.91
C GLY A 112 8.80 -1.89 5.25
N THR A 113 8.99 -2.89 6.11
CA THR A 113 9.49 -2.70 7.48
C THR A 113 10.80 -3.44 7.67
N GLN A 114 11.72 -2.84 8.42
CA GLN A 114 13.03 -3.44 8.74
C GLN A 114 13.43 -3.14 10.19
N TYR A 115 14.26 -4.00 10.79
CA TYR A 115 14.87 -3.77 12.11
C TYR A 115 13.87 -3.42 13.23
N SER A 116 12.65 -3.97 13.19
CA SER A 116 11.54 -3.69 14.13
C SER A 116 10.97 -2.27 14.12
N THR A 117 11.73 -1.30 13.64
CA THR A 117 11.50 0.13 13.91
C THR A 117 11.49 0.97 12.65
N GLU A 118 12.03 0.47 11.54
CA GLU A 118 12.22 1.24 10.32
C GLU A 118 11.06 1.02 9.35
N CYS A 119 10.66 2.11 8.69
CA CYS A 119 9.65 2.11 7.65
C CYS A 119 10.20 2.66 6.34
N TRP A 120 9.91 1.94 5.26
CA TRP A 120 10.44 2.15 3.93
C TRP A 120 9.29 2.23 2.93
N CYS A 121 9.35 3.15 1.97
CA CYS A 121 8.32 3.28 0.93
C CYS A 121 8.86 2.99 -0.47
N GLY A 122 8.05 2.30 -1.29
CA GLY A 122 8.38 1.91 -2.66
C GLY A 122 7.37 2.44 -3.66
N ASP A 123 7.84 3.12 -4.70
CA ASP A 123 7.01 3.76 -5.75
C ASP A 123 6.49 2.79 -6.83
N GLY A 124 6.87 1.52 -6.73
CA GLY A 124 6.47 0.44 -7.63
C GLY A 124 7.23 0.34 -8.94
N GLU A 125 8.21 1.22 -9.18
CA GLU A 125 9.22 1.04 -10.23
C GLU A 125 10.37 0.14 -9.74
N THR A 126 10.66 0.18 -8.44
CA THR A 126 11.54 -0.77 -7.76
C THR A 126 10.88 -2.15 -7.68
N ALA A 127 11.50 -3.11 -8.37
CA ALA A 127 11.19 -4.53 -8.20
C ALA A 127 11.63 -4.95 -6.78
N TYR A 128 10.67 -5.05 -5.87
CA TYR A 128 10.89 -5.45 -4.47
C TYR A 128 11.60 -6.80 -4.33
N ASP A 129 11.57 -7.63 -5.37
CA ASP A 129 12.21 -8.94 -5.45
C ASP A 129 13.60 -8.93 -6.11
N THR A 130 14.16 -7.75 -6.46
CA THR A 130 15.46 -7.62 -7.17
C THR A 130 16.61 -8.34 -6.44
N ASN A 131 16.57 -8.37 -5.11
CA ASN A 131 17.56 -9.01 -4.26
C ASN A 131 17.22 -10.46 -3.88
N GLY A 132 16.06 -10.96 -4.30
CA GLY A 132 15.56 -12.29 -3.97
C GLY A 132 14.91 -12.39 -2.59
N ALA A 133 14.24 -13.53 -2.37
CA ALA A 133 13.56 -13.83 -1.11
C ALA A 133 14.55 -14.02 0.05
N SER A 134 14.08 -13.71 1.26
CA SER A 134 14.75 -13.96 2.53
C SER A 134 13.81 -14.70 3.48
N GLU A 135 14.36 -15.38 4.48
CA GLU A 135 13.60 -15.99 5.58
C GLU A 135 13.87 -15.28 6.92
N GLU A 136 14.66 -14.21 6.91
CA GLU A 136 15.15 -13.53 8.13
C GLU A 136 14.22 -12.41 8.61
N CYS A 137 13.03 -12.25 8.01
CA CYS A 137 11.99 -11.35 8.51
C CYS A 137 11.28 -12.01 9.70
N VAL A 138 11.92 -11.95 10.86
CA VAL A 138 11.47 -12.61 12.09
C VAL A 138 11.47 -11.68 13.29
N MET A 139 11.82 -10.40 13.10
CA MET A 139 11.86 -9.43 14.18
C MET A 139 10.45 -8.87 14.43
N PRO A 140 9.95 -8.92 15.67
CA PRO A 140 8.65 -8.35 15.99
C PRO A 140 8.68 -6.82 15.82
N CYS A 141 7.54 -6.21 15.49
CA CYS A 141 7.44 -4.76 15.48
C CYS A 141 7.67 -4.16 16.87
N ALA A 142 8.24 -2.94 16.92
CA ALA A 142 8.58 -2.28 18.18
C ALA A 142 7.33 -1.76 18.92
N GLY A 143 6.33 -1.30 18.17
CA GLY A 143 5.04 -0.82 18.66
C GLY A 143 4.03 -1.93 18.95
N ASP A 144 4.11 -3.06 18.24
CA ASP A 144 3.28 -4.25 18.47
C ASP A 144 4.09 -5.55 18.29
N ALA A 145 4.31 -6.28 19.39
CA ALA A 145 5.10 -7.51 19.36
C ALA A 145 4.37 -8.73 18.74
N SER A 146 3.09 -8.58 18.37
CA SER A 146 2.33 -9.61 17.67
C SER A 146 2.52 -9.59 16.15
N GLU A 147 3.06 -8.50 15.60
CA GLU A 147 3.38 -8.29 14.18
C GLU A 147 4.87 -8.51 13.88
N ILE A 148 5.25 -8.68 12.61
CA ILE A 148 6.63 -8.92 12.17
C ILE A 148 7.14 -7.77 11.28
N CYS A 149 8.03 -6.94 11.82
CA CYS A 149 8.61 -5.79 11.13
C CYS A 149 10.01 -6.07 10.56
N GLY A 150 10.09 -7.07 9.68
CA GLY A 150 11.29 -7.42 8.94
C GLY A 150 12.38 -8.06 9.79
N GLY A 151 13.63 -7.81 9.41
CA GLY A 151 14.81 -8.34 10.07
C GLY A 151 16.09 -7.63 9.64
N PRO A 152 17.26 -8.06 10.11
CA PRO A 152 18.52 -7.41 9.75
C PRO A 152 18.79 -7.55 8.25
N TYR A 153 18.80 -6.44 7.53
CA TYR A 153 18.93 -6.43 6.06
C TYR A 153 17.93 -7.35 5.34
N SER A 154 16.75 -7.54 5.92
CA SER A 154 15.65 -8.30 5.35
C SER A 154 14.36 -7.54 5.59
N MET A 155 13.62 -7.27 4.53
CA MET A 155 12.46 -6.40 4.56
C MET A 155 11.19 -7.24 4.40
N SER A 156 10.27 -7.11 5.37
CA SER A 156 8.89 -7.53 5.16
C SER A 156 8.26 -6.51 4.21
N VAL A 157 7.79 -6.96 3.04
CA VAL A 157 7.23 -6.08 2.00
C VAL A 157 5.73 -6.29 1.89
N TYR A 158 5.01 -5.18 1.76
CA TYR A 158 3.57 -5.14 1.70
C TYR A 158 3.11 -4.25 0.54
N GLN A 159 1.96 -4.60 -0.03
CA GLN A 159 1.21 -3.75 -0.93
C GLN A 159 0.39 -2.76 -0.11
N ASN A 160 0.35 -1.50 -0.52
CA ASN A 160 -0.51 -0.52 0.11
C ASN A 160 -1.83 -0.41 -0.66
N ASP A 161 -2.93 -0.23 0.05
CA ASP A 161 -4.25 0.07 -0.52
C ASP A 161 -4.32 1.54 -0.95
N VAL A 162 -3.39 1.94 -1.81
CA VAL A 162 -3.48 3.24 -2.47
C VAL A 162 -4.54 3.07 -3.54
N GLU A 163 -5.67 3.79 -3.40
CA GLU A 163 -6.37 4.28 -4.59
C GLU A 163 -5.41 5.23 -5.30
N ILE A 164 -4.42 4.67 -6.01
CA ILE A 164 -3.64 5.44 -6.98
C ILE A 164 -4.74 6.01 -7.87
N PRO A 165 -4.92 7.34 -7.96
CA PRO A 165 -5.56 7.87 -9.14
C PRO A 165 -4.64 7.39 -10.23
N VAL A 166 -5.01 6.28 -10.88
CA VAL A 166 -4.32 5.75 -12.04
C VAL A 166 -4.52 6.87 -13.04
N ASP A 167 -3.64 7.86 -13.01
CA ASP A 167 -3.59 8.88 -14.01
C ASP A 167 -3.12 8.10 -15.23
N PRO A 168 -4.01 7.84 -16.21
CA PRO A 168 -3.60 7.14 -17.41
C PRO A 168 -2.56 7.95 -18.18
N ALA A 169 -2.24 9.19 -17.78
CA ALA A 169 -1.13 10.00 -18.26
C ALA A 169 0.18 9.85 -17.46
N TYR A 170 0.21 9.22 -16.28
CA TYR A 170 1.48 8.94 -15.57
C TYR A 170 2.32 7.97 -16.41
N ARG A 171 3.57 8.35 -16.68
CA ARG A 171 4.50 7.58 -17.52
C ARG A 171 5.70 7.04 -16.74
N GLY A 172 5.78 7.29 -15.44
CA GLY A 172 6.91 6.91 -14.58
C GLY A 172 7.82 8.08 -14.19
N CYS A 173 8.77 7.80 -13.30
CA CYS A 173 9.78 8.72 -12.79
C CYS A 173 11.07 8.59 -13.59
N TYR A 174 11.56 9.68 -14.19
CA TYR A 174 12.69 9.65 -15.10
C TYR A 174 13.87 10.48 -14.58
N SER A 175 15.09 9.99 -14.82
CA SER A 175 16.31 10.71 -14.43
C SER A 175 16.48 11.99 -15.25
N ASP A 176 16.57 13.14 -14.57
CA ASP A 176 16.88 14.46 -15.14
C ASP A 176 18.22 14.97 -14.59
N PRO A 177 19.36 14.62 -15.22
CA PRO A 177 20.69 14.87 -14.66
C PRO A 177 21.15 16.33 -14.74
N GLY A 178 20.31 17.28 -15.16
CA GLY A 178 20.66 18.71 -15.22
C GLY A 178 21.59 19.12 -16.36
N THR A 179 22.40 18.20 -16.88
CA THR A 179 23.39 18.43 -17.95
C THR A 179 22.86 18.08 -19.35
N ASN A 180 21.74 17.36 -19.42
CA ASN A 180 21.00 17.03 -20.64
C ASN A 180 19.49 17.15 -20.36
N ARG A 181 19.06 18.33 -19.89
CA ARG A 181 17.67 18.55 -19.49
C ARG A 181 16.74 18.54 -20.69
N VAL A 182 15.73 17.72 -20.57
CA VAL A 182 14.72 17.43 -21.60
C VAL A 182 13.47 18.28 -21.39
N PHE A 183 13.20 18.59 -20.12
CA PHE A 183 12.18 19.51 -19.71
C PHE A 183 12.80 20.89 -19.43
N VAL A 184 12.06 21.95 -19.77
CA VAL A 184 12.40 23.32 -19.36
C VAL A 184 11.67 23.61 -18.05
N GLN A 185 12.39 24.19 -17.08
CA GLN A 185 11.75 24.63 -15.84
C GLN A 185 10.80 25.77 -16.18
N ASP A 186 9.51 25.54 -15.98
CA ASP A 186 8.49 26.54 -16.32
C ASP A 186 8.09 27.35 -15.09
N ALA A 187 8.03 26.71 -13.91
CA ALA A 187 7.73 27.38 -12.66
C ALA A 187 8.35 26.69 -11.45
N SER A 188 8.48 27.45 -10.36
CA SER A 188 8.77 26.91 -9.04
C SER A 188 7.84 27.54 -7.99
N SER A 189 7.36 26.71 -7.07
CA SER A 189 6.50 27.08 -5.95
C SER A 189 6.73 26.12 -4.80
N ASP A 190 6.71 26.60 -3.56
CA ASP A 190 6.82 25.75 -2.36
C ASP A 190 5.60 24.82 -2.18
N GLU A 191 4.52 25.05 -2.92
CA GLU A 191 3.28 24.24 -2.90
C GLU A 191 3.05 23.47 -4.22
N MET A 192 4.09 23.24 -5.03
CA MET A 192 3.94 22.66 -6.38
C MET A 192 3.37 21.24 -6.37
N THR A 193 2.19 21.04 -6.97
CA THR A 193 1.58 19.72 -7.19
C THR A 193 1.65 19.27 -8.65
N ALA A 194 1.45 17.97 -8.90
CA ALA A 194 1.36 17.42 -10.25
C ALA A 194 0.21 18.08 -11.05
N ASP A 195 -0.97 18.25 -10.47
CA ASP A 195 -2.12 18.91 -11.12
C ASP A 195 -1.87 20.38 -11.47
N GLN A 196 -1.18 21.10 -10.57
CA GLN A 196 -0.77 22.48 -10.82
C GLN A 196 0.22 22.54 -11.98
N CYS A 197 1.20 21.62 -11.98
CA CYS A 197 2.18 21.53 -13.05
C CYS A 197 1.55 21.11 -14.38
N ALA A 198 0.58 20.19 -14.38
CA ALA A 198 -0.19 19.80 -15.56
C ALA A 198 -0.97 20.99 -16.15
N THR A 199 -1.61 21.78 -15.29
CA THR A 199 -2.33 22.99 -15.69
C THR A 199 -1.38 24.03 -16.30
N GLN A 200 -0.19 24.16 -15.73
CA GLN A 200 0.84 25.10 -16.18
C GLN A 200 1.45 24.67 -17.52
N CYS A 201 1.74 23.37 -17.67
CA CYS A 201 2.28 22.76 -18.88
C CYS A 201 1.19 22.34 -19.88
N ALA A 202 0.00 22.95 -19.87
CA ALA A 202 -1.13 22.54 -20.71
C ALA A 202 -0.81 22.58 -22.24
N ASP A 203 0.17 23.39 -22.65
CA ASP A 203 0.64 23.48 -24.03
C ASP A 203 1.81 22.52 -24.36
N SER A 204 2.26 21.72 -23.38
CA SER A 204 3.39 20.78 -23.53
C SER A 204 2.92 19.34 -23.64
N ALA A 205 3.74 18.49 -24.25
CA ALA A 205 3.43 17.07 -24.41
C ALA A 205 3.58 16.29 -23.09
N PHE A 206 4.48 16.74 -22.23
CA PHE A 206 4.78 16.15 -20.94
C PHE A 206 4.96 17.25 -19.89
N TYR A 207 4.70 16.87 -18.65
CA TYR A 207 5.00 17.68 -17.48
C TYR A 207 5.62 16.78 -16.39
N GLY A 208 6.35 17.37 -15.47
CA GLY A 208 6.96 16.66 -14.36
C GLY A 208 7.29 17.57 -13.20
N THR A 209 7.35 17.00 -12.00
CA THR A 209 7.75 17.71 -10.79
C THR A 209 9.14 17.26 -10.32
N GLN A 210 9.99 18.19 -9.89
CA GLN A 210 11.31 17.89 -9.32
C GLN A 210 11.51 18.64 -8.00
N TYR A 211 12.27 18.05 -7.07
CA TYR A 211 12.63 18.68 -5.78
C TYR A 211 11.42 19.24 -5.01
N SER A 212 10.28 18.55 -5.08
CA SER A 212 8.98 18.90 -4.46
C SER A 212 8.44 20.31 -4.72
N SER A 213 9.10 21.12 -5.55
CA SER A 213 8.82 22.54 -5.70
C SER A 213 8.91 23.04 -7.14
N GLN A 214 9.42 22.23 -8.06
CA GLN A 214 9.69 22.66 -9.42
C GLN A 214 8.76 21.96 -10.39
N CYS A 215 8.19 22.73 -11.31
CA CYS A 215 7.42 22.26 -12.45
C CYS A 215 8.25 22.37 -13.73
N TRP A 216 8.18 21.31 -14.52
CA TRP A 216 9.01 21.09 -15.68
C TRP A 216 8.11 20.72 -16.86
N CYS A 217 8.21 21.44 -17.97
CA CYS A 217 7.40 21.19 -19.17
C CYS A 217 8.27 20.67 -20.32
N GLY A 218 7.78 19.68 -21.08
CA GLY A 218 8.58 18.93 -22.06
C GLY A 218 7.82 18.61 -23.35
N ASP A 219 8.55 18.57 -24.46
CA ASP A 219 8.02 18.31 -25.80
C ASP A 219 8.12 16.83 -26.22
N ILE A 220 7.30 16.45 -27.21
CA ILE A 220 7.10 15.08 -27.71
C ILE A 220 8.35 14.36 -28.25
N ASN A 221 9.49 15.06 -28.40
CA ASN A 221 10.74 14.50 -28.93
C ASN A 221 11.86 14.41 -27.89
N ALA A 222 11.49 14.55 -26.63
CA ALA A 222 12.31 14.35 -25.45
C ALA A 222 13.04 12.98 -25.46
N PRO A 223 14.38 12.93 -25.57
CA PRO A 223 15.13 11.73 -25.21
C PRO A 223 15.10 11.59 -23.68
N TYR A 224 14.67 10.45 -23.13
CA TYR A 224 14.70 10.21 -21.68
C TYR A 224 15.52 8.95 -21.41
N SER A 225 16.10 8.84 -20.22
CA SER A 225 16.85 7.64 -19.85
C SER A 225 16.15 6.82 -18.77
N VAL A 226 16.06 5.51 -18.99
CA VAL A 226 15.67 4.53 -17.99
C VAL A 226 16.93 3.73 -17.66
N ASN A 227 17.38 3.76 -16.41
CA ASN A 227 18.59 3.02 -15.98
C ASN A 227 19.84 3.29 -16.84
N GLY A 228 19.96 4.49 -17.41
CA GLY A 228 21.10 4.89 -18.26
C GLY A 228 20.98 4.54 -19.75
N GLU A 229 19.87 3.93 -20.19
CA GLU A 229 19.58 3.71 -21.61
C GLU A 229 18.70 4.84 -22.17
N GLU A 230 19.12 5.49 -23.26
CA GLU A 230 18.35 6.56 -23.92
C GLU A 230 17.22 6.01 -24.79
N PHE A 231 16.01 6.50 -24.54
CA PHE A 231 14.80 6.22 -25.31
C PHE A 231 14.24 7.52 -25.88
N HIS A 232 13.69 7.48 -27.10
CA HIS A 232 12.85 8.56 -27.64
C HIS A 232 11.40 8.09 -27.67
N LEU A 233 10.50 8.78 -26.97
CA LEU A 233 9.07 8.62 -27.25
C LEU A 233 8.79 9.32 -28.58
N ARG A 234 8.21 8.61 -29.56
CA ARG A 234 7.61 9.24 -30.74
C ARG A 234 6.13 8.92 -30.76
N TYR A 235 5.30 9.95 -30.63
CA TYR A 235 3.87 9.84 -30.88
C TYR A 235 3.55 10.33 -32.29
N ASP A 236 2.64 9.64 -32.99
CA ASP A 236 2.02 10.22 -34.17
C ASP A 236 1.03 11.33 -33.73
N ARG A 237 0.54 12.14 -34.68
CA ARG A 237 -0.42 13.24 -34.41
C ARG A 237 -1.77 12.79 -33.82
N ARG A 238 -1.95 11.52 -33.45
CA ARG A 238 -3.18 10.95 -32.87
C ARG A 238 -2.98 10.34 -31.48
N GLY A 239 -1.80 10.48 -30.86
CA GLY A 239 -1.60 10.15 -29.44
C GLY A 239 -1.51 8.65 -29.12
N THR A 240 -1.36 7.77 -30.11
CA THR A 240 -1.04 6.36 -29.86
C THR A 240 0.46 6.18 -29.66
N SER A 241 0.85 5.73 -28.45
CA SER A 241 2.23 5.36 -28.11
C SER A 241 2.70 4.18 -28.96
N GLN A 242 3.86 4.31 -29.58
CA GLN A 242 4.65 3.16 -30.06
C GLN A 242 6.01 3.21 -29.39
N THR A 243 6.29 2.28 -28.48
CA THR A 243 7.62 2.05 -27.96
C THR A 243 8.47 1.44 -29.07
N LEU A 244 9.46 2.15 -29.58
CA LEU A 244 10.52 1.57 -30.40
C LEU A 244 11.78 1.47 -29.54
N GLY A 245 12.36 0.27 -29.55
CA GLY A 245 13.40 -0.17 -28.63
C GLY A 245 14.72 0.61 -28.68
N ALA A 246 15.60 0.22 -27.76
CA ALA A 246 16.89 0.83 -27.43
C ALA A 246 17.72 1.24 -28.65
N ILE A 247 18.36 2.40 -28.54
CA ILE A 247 19.36 2.88 -29.49
C ILE A 247 20.70 2.22 -29.13
N HIS A 248 21.22 1.39 -30.03
CA HIS A 248 22.60 0.89 -29.97
C HIS A 248 23.61 1.94 -30.47
#